data_AF-A0A3B9IV29-F1
#
_entry.id   AF-A0A3B9IV29-F1
#
_cell.length_a   1.000
_cell.length_b   1.000
_cell.length_c   1.000
_cell.angle_alpha   90.00
_cell.angle_beta   90.00
_cell.angle_gamma   90.00
#
_symmetry.space_group_name_H-M   'P 1'
#
loop_
_entity.id
_entity.type
_entity.pdbx_description
1 polymer ?
#
loop_
_entity_poly.entity_id
_entity_poly.type
_entity_poly.pdbx_seq_one_letter_code
_entity_poly.pdbx_strand_id
1 'polypeptide(L)'
;MKGVIFVKSFCIFISALEYIEKNLCEEISQQDIADACCCSLSSLQKMWKYCTKMSIKEYISKRRLASCAKEILSGNGTVTDIAFRYQYNSPEVFTRAFTRMWGETPTKFRNNRKNADFFPRIISADRVSGGIDMRRKVDLSDFYDFLRERKNGYILCFDIVQLSIINEKYGSKCGDAVILEAFRRIDEISGENMAVFRIGGDEFALITGIPDKENVKDTADKILSKNGTAVSCDGIEIPVALRAGAVKYNAGNYRYNELFTTLQNTIDMARNDGNIIFIN
;
A
#
# COMPACT_ATOMS: atom_id res chain seq x y z
N MET A 1 -7.79 -28.30 19.33
CA MET A 1 -6.89 -28.66 18.20
C MET A 1 -6.84 -27.63 17.07
N LYS A 2 -7.96 -27.12 16.52
CA LYS A 2 -7.95 -26.11 15.43
C LYS A 2 -7.22 -24.80 15.79
N GLY A 3 -7.31 -24.33 17.03
CA GLY A 3 -6.64 -23.09 17.48
C GLY A 3 -5.10 -23.17 17.53
N VAL A 4 -4.53 -24.33 17.88
CA VAL A 4 -3.07 -24.50 17.99
C VAL A 4 -2.41 -24.53 16.61
N ILE A 5 -3.06 -25.19 15.64
CA ILE A 5 -2.61 -25.25 14.24
C ILE A 5 -2.63 -23.85 13.61
N PHE A 6 -3.67 -23.07 13.91
CA PHE A 6 -3.81 -21.71 13.43
C PHE A 6 -2.71 -20.78 13.98
N VAL A 7 -2.44 -20.82 15.29
CA VAL A 7 -1.37 -20.02 15.92
C VAL A 7 0.01 -20.38 15.34
N LYS A 8 0.31 -21.67 15.18
CA LYS A 8 1.58 -22.11 14.58
C LYS A 8 1.72 -21.63 13.13
N SER A 9 0.65 -21.75 12.33
CA SER A 9 0.66 -21.30 10.93
C SER A 9 0.83 -19.80 10.80
N PHE A 10 0.24 -19.04 11.73
CA PHE A 10 0.41 -17.59 11.80
C PHE A 10 1.84 -17.18 12.19
N CYS A 11 2.46 -17.85 13.16
CA CYS A 11 3.87 -17.59 13.50
C CYS A 11 4.79 -17.83 12.30
N ILE A 12 4.59 -18.92 11.54
CA ILE A 12 5.37 -19.20 10.32
C ILE A 12 5.18 -18.07 9.29
N PHE A 13 3.96 -17.53 9.16
CA PHE A 13 3.70 -16.40 8.27
C PHE A 13 4.53 -15.17 8.66
N ILE A 14 4.51 -14.81 9.94
CA ILE A 14 5.21 -13.62 10.44
C ILE A 14 6.72 -13.78 10.29
N SER A 15 7.28 -14.93 10.68
CA SER A 15 8.71 -15.19 10.54
C SER A 15 9.15 -15.16 9.06
N ALA A 16 8.34 -15.71 8.16
CA ALA A 16 8.64 -15.67 6.73
C ALA A 16 8.62 -14.24 6.18
N LEU A 17 7.61 -13.45 6.59
CA LEU A 17 7.46 -12.06 6.20
C LEU A 17 8.64 -11.21 6.68
N GLU A 18 9.05 -11.36 7.93
CA GLU A 18 10.22 -10.67 8.49
C GLU A 18 11.52 -11.08 7.80
N TYR A 19 11.70 -12.37 7.53
CA TYR A 19 12.86 -12.87 6.81
C TYR A 19 12.95 -12.25 5.41
N ILE A 20 11.84 -12.23 4.67
CA ILE A 20 11.80 -11.64 3.34
C ILE A 20 12.15 -10.15 3.38
N GLU A 21 11.51 -9.36 4.25
CA GLU A 21 11.74 -7.90 4.32
C GLU A 21 13.18 -7.55 4.72
N LYS A 22 13.83 -8.34 5.58
CA LYS A 22 15.22 -8.14 5.97
C LYS A 22 16.23 -8.47 4.86
N ASN A 23 15.83 -9.31 3.89
CA ASN A 23 16.72 -9.87 2.87
C ASN A 23 16.31 -9.48 1.44
N LEU A 24 15.62 -8.33 1.25
CA LEU A 24 15.19 -7.89 -0.08
C LEU A 24 16.36 -7.61 -1.03
N CYS A 25 17.51 -7.20 -0.51
CA CYS A 25 18.74 -6.94 -1.27
C CYS A 25 19.65 -8.17 -1.42
N GLU A 26 19.23 -9.33 -0.93
CA GLU A 26 20.02 -10.57 -0.97
C GLU A 26 19.41 -11.59 -1.94
N GLU A 27 20.24 -12.49 -2.45
CA GLU A 27 19.74 -13.63 -3.22
C GLU A 27 19.06 -14.63 -2.26
N ILE A 28 17.72 -14.68 -2.29
CA ILE A 28 16.92 -15.57 -1.45
C ILE A 28 16.04 -16.49 -2.30
N SER A 29 16.07 -17.78 -1.99
CA SER A 29 15.16 -18.78 -2.53
C SER A 29 13.96 -18.98 -1.60
N GLN A 30 12.90 -19.62 -2.11
CA GLN A 30 11.77 -20.01 -1.25
C GLN A 30 12.15 -21.09 -0.24
N GLN A 31 13.20 -21.88 -0.54
CA GLN A 31 13.69 -22.92 0.36
C GLN A 31 14.37 -22.28 1.59
N ASP A 32 15.19 -21.25 1.38
CA ASP A 32 15.85 -20.51 2.47
C ASP A 32 14.82 -19.93 3.45
N ILE A 33 13.70 -19.40 2.93
CA ILE A 33 12.60 -18.87 3.75
C ILE A 33 11.91 -19.99 4.54
N ALA A 34 11.72 -21.16 3.92
CA ALA A 34 11.09 -22.30 4.57
C ALA A 34 11.96 -22.85 5.71
N ASP A 35 13.26 -22.95 5.46
CA ASP A 35 14.27 -23.42 6.40
C ASP A 35 14.41 -22.45 7.59
N ALA A 36 14.47 -21.14 7.32
CA ALA A 36 14.48 -20.11 8.35
C ALA A 36 13.24 -20.13 9.26
N CYS A 37 12.10 -20.59 8.73
CA CYS A 37 10.85 -20.73 9.47
C CYS A 37 10.63 -22.13 10.07
N CYS A 38 11.61 -23.04 9.95
CA CYS A 38 11.52 -24.43 10.41
C CYS A 38 10.26 -25.16 9.89
N CYS A 39 9.92 -24.96 8.62
CA CYS A 39 8.72 -25.53 8.00
C CYS A 39 8.99 -26.09 6.60
N SER A 40 8.10 -26.92 6.09
CA SER A 40 8.22 -27.38 4.71
C SER A 40 7.86 -26.26 3.72
N LEU A 41 8.53 -26.24 2.56
CA LEU A 41 8.25 -25.29 1.49
C LEU A 41 6.77 -25.32 1.05
N SER A 42 6.17 -26.51 0.98
CA SER A 42 4.77 -26.67 0.58
C SER A 42 3.79 -26.10 1.61
N SER A 43 4.09 -26.26 2.91
CA SER A 43 3.30 -25.64 3.98
C SER A 43 3.43 -24.12 3.96
N LEU A 44 4.64 -23.60 3.76
CA LEU A 44 4.90 -22.17 3.64
C LEU A 44 4.10 -21.56 2.47
N GLN A 45 4.17 -22.16 1.28
CA GLN A 45 3.47 -21.66 0.09
C GLN A 45 1.95 -21.62 0.25
N LYS A 46 1.35 -22.69 0.80
CA LYS A 46 -0.10 -22.77 1.03
C LYS A 46 -0.56 -21.71 2.03
N MET A 47 0.14 -21.60 3.16
CA MET A 47 -0.15 -20.59 4.18
C MET A 47 0.03 -19.18 3.62
N TRP A 48 1.11 -18.92 2.89
CA TRP A 48 1.39 -17.62 2.31
C TRP A 48 0.30 -17.18 1.35
N LYS A 49 -0.10 -18.06 0.41
CA LYS A 49 -1.17 -17.78 -0.55
C LYS A 49 -2.51 -17.56 0.14
N TYR A 50 -2.77 -18.27 1.24
CA TYR A 50 -3.98 -18.08 2.04
C TYR A 50 -4.04 -16.68 2.65
N CYS A 51 -2.96 -16.23 3.30
CA CYS A 51 -2.85 -14.92 3.97
C CYS A 51 -2.78 -13.75 2.99
N THR A 52 -1.97 -13.87 1.94
CA THR A 52 -1.61 -12.74 1.06
C THR A 52 -2.33 -12.75 -0.28
N LYS A 53 -3.03 -13.83 -0.64
CA LYS A 53 -3.64 -14.06 -1.97
C LYS A 53 -2.66 -13.95 -3.15
N MET A 54 -1.36 -13.79 -2.89
CA MET A 54 -0.28 -13.74 -3.88
C MET A 54 0.73 -14.85 -3.61
N SER A 55 1.64 -15.08 -4.55
CA SER A 55 2.77 -16.00 -4.31
C SER A 55 3.88 -15.31 -3.52
N ILE A 56 4.79 -16.10 -2.92
CA ILE A 56 5.99 -15.57 -2.24
C ILE A 56 6.86 -14.80 -3.23
N LYS A 57 7.09 -15.35 -4.42
CA LYS A 57 7.86 -14.69 -5.50
C LYS A 57 7.25 -13.36 -5.92
N GLU A 58 5.92 -13.32 -6.06
CA GLU A 58 5.20 -12.10 -6.41
C GLU A 58 5.36 -11.04 -5.32
N TYR A 59 5.25 -11.42 -4.05
CA TYR A 59 5.47 -10.50 -2.93
C TYR A 59 6.88 -9.93 -2.92
N ILE A 60 7.91 -10.78 -3.00
CA ILE A 60 9.33 -10.37 -3.03
C ILE A 60 9.55 -9.37 -4.17
N SER A 61 9.05 -9.68 -5.37
CA SER A 61 9.19 -8.81 -6.54
C SER A 61 8.51 -7.45 -6.32
N LYS A 62 7.25 -7.43 -5.85
CA LYS A 62 6.53 -6.19 -5.57
C LYS A 62 7.21 -5.35 -4.48
N ARG A 63 7.74 -5.98 -3.43
CA ARG A 63 8.48 -5.29 -2.36
C ARG A 63 9.81 -4.72 -2.82
N ARG A 64 10.59 -5.48 -3.60
CA ARG A 64 11.82 -4.98 -4.25
C ARG A 64 11.53 -3.77 -5.12
N LEU A 65 10.54 -3.83 -6.01
CA LEU A 65 10.15 -2.70 -6.87
C LEU A 65 9.67 -1.48 -6.08
N ALA A 66 8.94 -1.67 -5.00
CA ALA A 66 8.51 -0.56 -4.12
C ALA A 66 9.70 0.08 -3.40
N SER A 67 10.64 -0.71 -2.90
CA SER A 67 11.87 -0.18 -2.30
C SER A 67 12.76 0.53 -3.33
N CYS A 68 12.89 -0.02 -4.54
CA CYS A 68 13.55 0.68 -5.66
C CYS A 68 12.91 2.04 -5.94
N ALA A 69 11.56 2.13 -5.95
CA ALA A 69 10.86 3.37 -6.20
C ALA A 69 11.19 4.44 -5.16
N LYS A 70 11.25 4.07 -3.86
CA LYS A 70 11.68 4.96 -2.79
C LYS A 70 13.11 5.47 -3.00
N GLU A 71 14.04 4.57 -3.30
CA GLU A 71 15.43 4.96 -3.56
C GLU A 71 15.59 5.84 -4.80
N ILE A 72 14.83 5.55 -5.87
CA ILE A 72 14.81 6.35 -7.10
C ILE A 72 14.38 7.80 -6.82
N LEU A 73 13.37 8.01 -5.97
CA LEU A 73 12.91 9.35 -5.57
C LEU A 73 13.89 10.05 -4.63
N SER A 74 14.60 9.30 -3.77
CA SER A 74 15.61 9.88 -2.89
C SER A 74 16.84 10.43 -3.64
N GLY A 75 17.01 10.11 -4.92
CA GLY A 75 18.15 10.54 -5.74
C GLY A 75 19.46 9.78 -5.47
N ASN A 76 19.42 8.73 -4.64
CA ASN A 76 20.60 7.97 -4.22
C ASN A 76 20.99 6.89 -5.25
N GLY A 77 21.73 7.28 -6.29
CA GLY A 77 22.36 6.37 -7.25
C GLY A 77 21.67 6.25 -8.61
N THR A 78 22.29 5.49 -9.51
CA THR A 78 21.72 5.27 -10.84
C THR A 78 20.57 4.26 -10.79
N VAL A 79 19.64 4.35 -11.73
CA VAL A 79 18.54 3.37 -11.87
C VAL A 79 19.08 1.95 -11.97
N THR A 80 20.20 1.77 -12.68
CA THR A 80 20.88 0.50 -12.88
C THR A 80 21.46 -0.06 -11.58
N ASP A 81 22.17 0.77 -10.80
CA ASP A 81 22.75 0.33 -9.52
C ASP A 81 21.67 -0.08 -8.52
N ILE A 82 20.57 0.69 -8.46
CA ILE A 82 19.41 0.37 -7.64
C ILE A 82 18.80 -0.96 -8.09
N ALA A 83 18.64 -1.19 -9.40
CA ALA A 83 18.11 -2.45 -9.91
C ALA A 83 18.97 -3.66 -9.49
N PHE A 84 20.30 -3.57 -9.63
CA PHE A 84 21.21 -4.62 -9.22
C PHE A 84 21.20 -4.87 -7.71
N ARG A 85 21.15 -3.81 -6.90
CA ARG A 85 21.04 -3.90 -5.43
C ARG A 85 19.81 -4.72 -5.01
N TYR A 86 18.70 -4.55 -5.70
CA TYR A 86 17.47 -5.31 -5.47
C TYR A 86 17.37 -6.57 -6.35
N GLN A 87 18.52 -7.16 -6.69
CA GLN A 87 18.62 -8.51 -7.26
C GLN A 87 17.95 -8.67 -8.63
N TYR A 88 17.85 -7.59 -9.41
CA TYR A 88 17.52 -7.67 -10.83
C TYR A 88 18.82 -7.86 -11.63
N ASN A 89 18.94 -8.98 -12.33
CA ASN A 89 20.13 -9.32 -13.12
C ASN A 89 20.25 -8.55 -14.46
N SER A 90 19.24 -7.77 -14.84
CA SER A 90 19.24 -6.98 -16.07
C SER A 90 18.40 -5.71 -15.92
N PRO A 91 18.92 -4.53 -16.35
CA PRO A 91 18.15 -3.30 -16.40
C PRO A 91 16.86 -3.39 -17.23
N GLU A 92 16.84 -4.22 -18.27
CA GLU A 92 15.67 -4.43 -19.13
C GLU A 92 14.56 -5.21 -18.41
N VAL A 93 14.96 -6.24 -17.66
CA VAL A 93 14.03 -7.03 -16.81
C VAL A 93 13.46 -6.12 -15.73
N PHE A 94 14.32 -5.35 -15.06
CA PHE A 94 13.90 -4.37 -14.06
C PHE A 94 12.94 -3.34 -14.65
N THR A 95 13.30 -2.69 -15.75
CA THR A 95 12.49 -1.63 -16.37
C THR A 95 11.11 -2.16 -16.76
N ARG A 96 11.02 -3.36 -17.34
CA ARG A 96 9.72 -3.98 -17.64
C ARG A 96 8.91 -4.26 -16.39
N ALA A 97 9.52 -4.83 -15.35
CA ALA A 97 8.84 -5.14 -14.10
C ALA A 97 8.36 -3.86 -13.37
N PHE A 98 9.21 -2.85 -13.31
CA PHE A 98 8.91 -1.54 -12.74
C PHE A 98 7.78 -0.85 -13.51
N THR A 99 7.87 -0.80 -14.83
CA THR A 99 6.83 -0.19 -15.68
C THR A 99 5.50 -0.92 -15.54
N ARG A 100 5.52 -2.24 -15.39
CA ARG A 100 4.30 -3.02 -15.16
C ARG A 100 3.64 -2.68 -13.82
N MET A 101 4.42 -2.40 -12.78
CA MET A 101 3.90 -2.08 -11.45
C MET A 101 3.48 -0.62 -11.32
N TRP A 102 4.22 0.31 -11.92
CA TRP A 102 4.06 1.75 -11.76
C TRP A 102 3.38 2.46 -12.94
N GLY A 103 3.23 1.75 -14.07
CA GLY A 103 2.66 2.28 -15.31
C GLY A 103 3.61 3.21 -16.08
N GLU A 104 4.85 3.39 -15.63
CA GLU A 104 5.86 4.22 -16.30
C GLU A 104 7.29 3.75 -16.02
N THR A 105 8.24 4.21 -16.84
CA THR A 105 9.65 3.80 -16.71
C THR A 105 10.29 4.40 -15.46
N PRO A 106 11.34 3.77 -14.89
CA PRO A 106 12.05 4.28 -13.72
C PRO A 106 12.56 5.72 -13.88
N THR A 107 13.07 6.07 -15.07
CA THR A 107 13.55 7.43 -15.37
C THR A 107 12.42 8.45 -15.37
N LYS A 108 11.26 8.10 -15.96
CA LYS A 108 10.09 8.97 -15.96
C LYS A 108 9.52 9.12 -14.55
N PHE A 109 9.48 8.03 -13.79
CA PHE A 109 9.08 8.00 -12.39
C PHE A 109 9.91 8.97 -11.54
N ARG A 110 11.25 8.92 -11.67
CA ARG A 110 12.17 9.83 -10.97
C ARG A 110 11.84 11.32 -11.17
N ASN A 111 11.47 11.69 -12.39
CA ASN A 111 11.29 13.09 -12.75
C ASN A 111 9.87 13.61 -12.45
N ASN A 112 8.87 12.72 -12.44
CA ASN A 112 7.47 13.13 -12.44
C ASN A 112 6.73 12.81 -11.14
N ARG A 113 7.25 11.90 -10.31
CA ARG A 113 6.55 11.41 -9.12
C ARG A 113 7.09 12.04 -7.85
N LYS A 114 6.19 12.16 -6.88
CA LYS A 114 6.49 12.67 -5.54
C LYS A 114 6.37 11.58 -4.47
N ASN A 115 5.54 10.56 -4.72
CA ASN A 115 5.25 9.50 -3.76
C ASN A 115 5.59 8.11 -4.33
N ALA A 116 6.09 7.22 -3.47
CA ALA A 116 6.42 5.83 -3.82
C ALA A 116 5.70 4.79 -2.93
N ASP A 117 4.75 5.20 -2.09
CA ASP A 117 4.03 4.30 -1.16
C ASP A 117 2.81 3.61 -1.77
N PHE A 118 3.03 2.90 -2.87
CA PHE A 118 1.99 2.11 -3.56
C PHE A 118 1.84 0.68 -3.02
N PHE A 119 2.96 0.06 -2.65
CA PHE A 119 2.99 -1.32 -2.13
C PHE A 119 3.77 -1.37 -0.81
N PRO A 120 3.14 -0.93 0.28
CA PRO A 120 3.78 -0.86 1.59
C PRO A 120 4.09 -2.26 2.11
N ARG A 121 5.02 -2.33 3.05
CA ARG A 121 5.34 -3.54 3.78
C ARG A 121 4.09 -4.04 4.52
N ILE A 122 3.80 -5.34 4.43
CA ILE A 122 2.77 -5.95 5.28
C ILE A 122 3.36 -6.04 6.69
N ILE A 123 2.55 -5.69 7.70
CA ILE A 123 2.88 -5.94 9.11
C ILE A 123 1.92 -6.97 9.69
N SER A 124 2.42 -7.80 10.59
CA SER A 124 1.59 -8.69 11.39
C SER A 124 0.75 -7.86 12.36
N ALA A 125 -0.55 -8.10 12.41
CA ALA A 125 -1.37 -7.48 13.45
C ALA A 125 -0.88 -7.91 14.85
N ASP A 126 -0.84 -6.94 15.77
CA ASP A 126 -0.76 -7.22 17.20
C ASP A 126 -1.83 -8.23 17.61
N ARG A 127 -1.52 -9.06 18.61
CA ARG A 127 -2.54 -9.85 19.30
C ARG A 127 -3.57 -8.87 19.88
N VAL A 128 -4.72 -8.75 19.22
CA VAL A 128 -5.85 -8.00 19.80
C VAL A 128 -6.38 -8.84 20.95
N SER A 129 -6.72 -8.18 22.06
CA SER A 129 -7.32 -8.81 23.24
C SER A 129 -8.58 -9.59 22.84
N GLY A 130 -8.45 -10.89 22.59
CA GLY A 130 -9.55 -11.78 22.19
C GLY A 130 -9.42 -12.49 20.82
N GLY A 131 -8.38 -12.22 20.02
CA GLY A 131 -8.20 -12.92 18.72
C GLY A 131 -7.04 -12.41 17.86
N ILE A 132 -6.83 -13.07 16.70
CA ILE A 132 -5.88 -12.62 15.67
C ILE A 132 -6.68 -11.84 14.62
N ASP A 133 -6.43 -10.53 14.50
CA ASP A 133 -6.99 -9.73 13.41
C ASP A 133 -6.20 -10.03 12.13
N MET A 134 -6.85 -10.71 11.18
CA MET A 134 -6.25 -11.06 9.89
C MET A 134 -6.33 -9.96 8.84
N ARG A 135 -6.93 -8.80 9.15
CA ARG A 135 -6.91 -7.66 8.23
C ARG A 135 -5.46 -7.30 7.94
N ARG A 136 -5.11 -7.13 6.65
CA ARG A 136 -3.76 -6.76 6.24
C ARG A 136 -3.44 -5.39 6.79
N LYS A 137 -2.73 -5.34 7.89
CA LYS A 137 -2.12 -4.11 8.36
C LYS A 137 -0.86 -3.86 7.54
N VAL A 138 -0.63 -2.60 7.21
CA VAL A 138 0.55 -2.16 6.50
C VAL A 138 1.40 -1.31 7.43
N ASP A 139 2.71 -1.27 7.17
CA ASP A 139 3.62 -0.42 7.91
C ASP A 139 3.29 1.05 7.66
N LEU A 140 2.97 1.78 8.74
CA LEU A 140 2.64 3.21 8.68
C LEU A 140 3.77 4.09 9.18
N SER A 141 4.98 3.56 9.42
CA SER A 141 6.09 4.34 9.98
C SER A 141 6.37 5.61 9.18
N ASP A 142 6.51 5.50 7.85
CA ASP A 142 6.73 6.65 6.96
C ASP A 142 5.56 7.66 7.00
N PHE A 143 4.33 7.18 7.12
CA PHE A 143 3.15 8.02 7.30
C PHE A 143 3.22 8.81 8.62
N TYR A 144 3.63 8.16 9.72
CA TYR A 144 3.79 8.82 11.02
C TYR A 144 4.90 9.86 11.01
N ASP A 145 6.05 9.52 10.44
CA ASP A 145 7.19 10.43 10.36
C ASP A 145 6.81 11.67 9.54
N PHE A 146 6.18 11.47 8.37
CA PHE A 146 5.69 12.58 7.56
C PHE A 146 4.62 13.44 8.26
N LEU A 147 3.72 12.82 9.04
CA LEU A 147 2.68 13.55 9.77
C LEU A 147 3.25 14.37 10.93
N ARG A 148 4.24 13.83 11.66
CA ARG A 148 4.84 14.47 12.84
C ARG A 148 5.59 15.75 12.52
N GLU A 149 6.11 15.86 11.31
CA GLU A 149 6.78 17.08 10.81
C GLU A 149 5.79 18.22 10.52
N ARG A 150 4.47 17.98 10.60
CA ARG A 150 3.43 18.94 10.25
C ARG A 150 2.66 19.43 11.47
N LYS A 151 2.31 20.72 11.44
CA LYS A 151 1.68 21.42 12.58
C LYS A 151 0.18 21.18 12.70
N ASN A 152 -0.55 21.27 11.60
CA ASN A 152 -1.98 21.02 11.55
C ASN A 152 -2.42 20.79 10.10
N GLY A 153 -3.62 20.26 9.93
CA GLY A 153 -4.24 20.11 8.63
C GLY A 153 -5.34 19.07 8.66
N TYR A 154 -5.71 18.58 7.48
CA TYR A 154 -6.58 17.42 7.32
C TYR A 154 -5.85 16.26 6.65
N ILE A 155 -6.27 15.05 6.99
CA ILE A 155 -5.93 13.81 6.30
C ILE A 155 -7.17 13.39 5.52
N LEU A 156 -7.06 13.30 4.21
CA LEU A 156 -8.10 12.72 3.36
C LEU A 156 -7.90 11.21 3.30
N CYS A 157 -8.90 10.45 3.73
CA CYS A 157 -8.89 9.00 3.69
C CYS A 157 -9.78 8.53 2.55
N PHE A 158 -9.28 7.61 1.73
CA PHE A 158 -9.98 7.10 0.56
C PHE A 158 -10.18 5.60 0.66
N ASP A 159 -11.28 5.13 0.09
CA ASP A 159 -11.62 3.71 -0.07
C ASP A 159 -12.02 3.43 -1.51
N ILE A 160 -11.47 2.37 -2.11
CA ILE A 160 -11.86 1.92 -3.45
C ILE A 160 -13.19 1.17 -3.35
N VAL A 161 -14.18 1.66 -4.10
CA VAL A 161 -15.50 1.02 -4.14
C VAL A 161 -15.41 -0.39 -4.72
N GLN A 162 -15.77 -1.38 -3.90
CA GLN A 162 -15.96 -2.79 -4.31
C GLN A 162 -14.71 -3.45 -4.94
N LEU A 163 -13.51 -3.14 -4.45
CA LEU A 163 -12.28 -3.77 -4.95
C LEU A 163 -12.31 -5.31 -4.86
N SER A 164 -12.97 -5.88 -3.84
CA SER A 164 -13.15 -7.32 -3.70
C SER A 164 -13.93 -7.93 -4.87
N ILE A 165 -15.02 -7.30 -5.30
CA ILE A 165 -15.85 -7.73 -6.43
C ILE A 165 -15.07 -7.61 -7.74
N ILE A 166 -14.29 -6.54 -7.90
CA ILE A 166 -13.39 -6.38 -9.06
C ILE A 166 -12.38 -7.52 -9.12
N ASN A 167 -11.75 -7.85 -7.99
CA ASN A 167 -10.79 -8.96 -7.91
C ASN A 167 -11.43 -10.31 -8.22
N GLU A 168 -12.64 -10.56 -7.74
CA GLU A 168 -13.38 -11.80 -8.01
C GLU A 168 -13.76 -11.92 -9.48
N LYS A 169 -14.23 -10.82 -10.08
CA LYS A 169 -14.73 -10.79 -11.46
C LYS A 169 -13.62 -10.76 -12.52
N TYR A 170 -12.57 -9.97 -12.30
CA TYR A 170 -11.54 -9.68 -13.30
C TYR A 170 -10.13 -10.18 -12.90
N GLY A 171 -9.99 -10.76 -11.71
CA GLY A 171 -8.74 -11.28 -11.20
C GLY A 171 -7.87 -10.23 -10.51
N SER A 172 -6.93 -10.70 -9.69
CA SER A 172 -6.07 -9.84 -8.85
C SER A 172 -5.20 -8.87 -9.63
N LYS A 173 -4.80 -9.24 -10.85
CA LYS A 173 -4.02 -8.37 -11.75
C LYS A 173 -4.80 -7.09 -12.10
N CYS A 174 -6.10 -7.21 -12.37
CA CYS A 174 -6.93 -6.06 -12.67
C CYS A 174 -7.30 -5.28 -11.41
N GLY A 175 -7.44 -5.94 -10.26
CA GLY A 175 -7.49 -5.22 -8.98
C GLY A 175 -6.25 -4.40 -8.70
N ASP A 176 -5.04 -4.93 -8.97
CA ASP A 176 -3.79 -4.17 -8.84
C ASP A 176 -3.78 -2.94 -9.77
N ALA A 177 -4.31 -3.05 -10.99
CA ALA A 177 -4.45 -1.93 -11.92
C ALA A 177 -5.41 -0.86 -11.38
N VAL A 178 -6.53 -1.26 -10.77
CA VAL A 178 -7.48 -0.35 -10.11
C VAL A 178 -6.84 0.35 -8.90
N ILE A 179 -6.09 -0.38 -8.08
CA ILE A 179 -5.34 0.20 -6.94
C ILE A 179 -4.31 1.23 -7.47
N LEU A 180 -3.59 0.90 -8.54
CA LEU A 180 -2.62 1.81 -9.14
C LEU A 180 -3.31 3.07 -9.65
N GLU A 181 -4.41 2.93 -10.37
CA GLU A 181 -5.18 4.07 -10.87
C GLU A 181 -5.69 4.95 -9.73
N ALA A 182 -6.21 4.37 -8.65
CA ALA A 182 -6.59 5.11 -7.45
C ALA A 182 -5.41 5.92 -6.89
N PHE A 183 -4.25 5.29 -6.71
CA PHE A 183 -3.03 5.96 -6.27
C PHE A 183 -2.64 7.10 -7.22
N ARG A 184 -2.65 6.87 -8.54
CA ARG A 184 -2.31 7.89 -9.54
C ARG A 184 -3.21 9.11 -9.44
N ARG A 185 -4.52 8.92 -9.31
CA ARG A 185 -5.50 10.02 -9.21
C ARG A 185 -5.26 10.89 -7.98
N ILE A 186 -4.91 10.27 -6.86
CA ILE A 186 -4.59 10.98 -5.62
C ILE A 186 -3.24 11.69 -5.76
N ASP A 187 -2.21 10.98 -6.23
CA ASP A 187 -0.83 11.51 -6.38
C ASP A 187 -0.74 12.68 -7.37
N GLU A 188 -1.53 12.68 -8.45
CA GLU A 188 -1.58 13.77 -9.42
C GLU A 188 -2.04 15.11 -8.81
N ILE A 189 -2.83 15.06 -7.73
CA ILE A 189 -3.29 16.26 -7.00
C ILE A 189 -2.32 16.62 -5.86
N SER A 190 -1.42 15.72 -5.46
CA SER A 190 -0.46 15.94 -4.37
C SER A 190 0.54 17.06 -4.70
N GLY A 191 0.43 18.17 -3.97
CA GLY A 191 1.41 19.25 -3.97
C GLY A 191 2.76 18.86 -3.33
N GLU A 192 3.74 19.76 -3.32
CA GLU A 192 5.05 19.53 -2.68
C GLU A 192 4.95 19.22 -1.17
N ASN A 193 3.88 19.68 -0.53
CA ASN A 193 3.62 19.51 0.89
C ASN A 193 2.57 18.44 1.19
N MET A 194 2.30 17.56 0.24
CA MET A 194 1.33 16.48 0.40
C MET A 194 2.00 15.13 0.13
N ALA A 195 1.58 14.12 0.89
CA ALA A 195 2.01 12.76 0.63
C ALA A 195 0.83 11.79 0.73
N VAL A 196 0.77 10.88 -0.23
CA VAL A 196 -0.22 9.80 -0.29
C VAL A 196 0.42 8.51 0.17
N PHE A 197 -0.27 7.83 1.08
CA PHE A 197 0.12 6.56 1.63
C PHE A 197 -1.00 5.56 1.43
N ARG A 198 -0.68 4.35 0.99
CA ARG A 198 -1.62 3.25 1.05
C ARG A 198 -1.63 2.70 2.48
N ILE A 199 -2.78 2.81 3.17
CA ILE A 199 -2.91 2.44 4.58
C ILE A 199 -3.62 1.08 4.78
N GLY A 200 -4.11 0.48 3.70
CA GLY A 200 -4.80 -0.80 3.72
C GLY A 200 -4.86 -1.49 2.34
N GLY A 201 -5.78 -2.45 2.21
CA GLY A 201 -5.95 -3.22 0.97
C GLY A 201 -6.50 -2.37 -0.19
N ASP A 202 -7.56 -1.63 0.09
CA ASP A 202 -8.30 -0.72 -0.79
C ASP A 202 -8.26 0.73 -0.28
N GLU A 203 -7.48 0.99 0.77
CA GLU A 203 -7.54 2.21 1.55
C GLU A 203 -6.27 3.06 1.41
N PHE A 204 -6.45 4.37 1.26
CA PHE A 204 -5.37 5.35 1.14
C PHE A 204 -5.58 6.53 2.10
N ALA A 205 -4.49 7.19 2.48
CA ALA A 205 -4.51 8.43 3.22
C ALA A 205 -3.61 9.47 2.54
N LEU A 206 -4.15 10.66 2.30
CA LEU A 206 -3.43 11.83 1.80
C LEU A 206 -3.28 12.83 2.94
N ILE A 207 -2.06 13.05 3.40
CA ILE A 207 -1.74 14.10 4.36
C ILE A 207 -1.65 15.41 3.58
N THR A 208 -2.64 16.30 3.76
CA THR A 208 -2.78 17.49 2.90
C THR A 208 -1.92 18.67 3.35
N GLY A 209 -1.69 18.82 4.66
CA GLY A 209 -1.12 20.04 5.24
C GLY A 209 -2.02 21.28 5.10
N ILE A 210 -3.27 21.12 4.68
CA ILE A 210 -4.23 22.21 4.51
C ILE A 210 -5.08 22.30 5.79
N PRO A 211 -5.09 23.44 6.51
CA PRO A 211 -5.90 23.61 7.72
C PRO A 211 -7.32 24.08 7.44
N ASP A 212 -7.58 24.60 6.25
CA ASP A 212 -8.89 25.09 5.83
C ASP A 212 -9.75 23.96 5.26
N LYS A 213 -10.98 23.85 5.77
CA LYS A 213 -11.90 22.76 5.45
C LYS A 213 -12.37 22.82 4.00
N GLU A 214 -12.68 24.01 3.48
CA GLU A 214 -13.19 24.17 2.11
C GLU A 214 -12.11 23.84 1.08
N ASN A 215 -10.87 24.29 1.28
CA ASN A 215 -9.75 23.92 0.42
C ASN A 215 -9.46 22.41 0.43
N VAL A 216 -9.67 21.73 1.56
CA VAL A 216 -9.58 20.25 1.64
C VAL A 216 -10.72 19.60 0.88
N LYS A 217 -11.93 20.13 0.99
CA LYS A 217 -13.10 19.66 0.24
C LYS A 217 -12.86 19.80 -1.27
N ASP A 218 -12.38 20.94 -1.74
CA ASP A 218 -12.03 21.18 -3.15
C ASP A 218 -10.98 20.19 -3.65
N THR A 219 -9.98 19.88 -2.81
CA THR A 219 -8.95 18.88 -3.12
C THR A 219 -9.56 17.50 -3.33
N ALA A 220 -10.44 17.08 -2.42
CA ALA A 220 -11.12 15.80 -2.51
C ALA A 220 -12.11 15.75 -3.70
N ASP A 221 -12.90 16.80 -3.93
CA ASP A 221 -13.82 16.90 -5.06
C ASP A 221 -13.09 16.80 -6.41
N LYS A 222 -11.90 17.40 -6.54
CA LYS A 222 -11.06 17.24 -7.74
C LYS A 222 -10.68 15.78 -7.98
N ILE A 223 -10.34 15.03 -6.92
CA ILE A 223 -10.01 13.60 -7.03
C ILE A 223 -11.26 12.79 -7.38
N LEU A 224 -12.37 13.03 -6.67
CA LEU A 224 -13.64 12.31 -6.84
C LEU A 224 -14.32 12.63 -8.18
N SER A 225 -14.05 13.77 -8.81
CA SER A 225 -14.60 14.11 -10.13
C SER A 225 -14.18 13.14 -11.23
N LYS A 226 -13.10 12.36 -11.02
CA LYS A 226 -12.66 11.28 -11.92
C LYS A 226 -13.40 9.95 -11.70
N ASN A 227 -14.30 9.85 -10.71
CA ASN A 227 -15.05 8.63 -10.45
C ASN A 227 -15.85 8.19 -11.68
N GLY A 228 -15.83 6.89 -11.97
CA GLY A 228 -16.48 6.31 -13.16
C GLY A 228 -15.58 6.28 -14.40
N THR A 229 -14.53 7.10 -14.48
CA THR A 229 -13.50 6.92 -15.52
C THR A 229 -12.81 5.57 -15.35
N ALA A 230 -12.65 4.84 -16.44
CA ALA A 230 -12.13 3.47 -16.42
C ALA A 230 -10.60 3.41 -16.51
N VAL A 231 -10.04 2.33 -15.98
CA VAL A 231 -8.68 1.88 -16.26
C VAL A 231 -8.73 0.64 -17.15
N SER A 232 -7.86 0.58 -18.15
CA SER A 232 -7.74 -0.57 -19.04
C SER A 232 -6.86 -1.65 -18.41
N CYS A 233 -7.37 -2.88 -18.32
CA CYS A 233 -6.63 -4.06 -17.89
C CYS A 233 -6.92 -5.23 -18.85
N ASP A 234 -5.91 -5.70 -19.58
CA ASP A 234 -6.04 -6.80 -20.56
C ASP A 234 -7.18 -6.58 -21.57
N GLY A 235 -7.37 -5.32 -22.00
CA GLY A 235 -8.43 -4.93 -22.94
C GLY A 235 -9.81 -4.77 -22.31
N ILE A 236 -9.94 -4.93 -20.98
CA ILE A 236 -11.17 -4.70 -20.23
C ILE A 236 -11.10 -3.31 -19.59
N GLU A 237 -12.12 -2.49 -19.85
CA GLU A 237 -12.29 -1.19 -19.18
C GLU A 237 -13.01 -1.38 -17.85
N ILE A 238 -12.34 -1.03 -16.75
CA ILE A 238 -12.84 -1.21 -15.39
C ILE A 238 -13.06 0.18 -14.76
N PRO A 239 -14.30 0.58 -14.46
CA PRO A 239 -14.59 1.84 -13.79
C PRO A 239 -13.92 1.89 -12.43
N VAL A 240 -13.23 3.00 -12.13
CA VAL A 240 -12.64 3.23 -10.81
C VAL A 240 -13.44 4.31 -10.09
N ALA A 241 -13.87 4.00 -8.87
CA ALA A 241 -14.56 4.93 -7.99
C ALA A 241 -13.95 4.89 -6.59
N LEU A 242 -13.78 6.08 -6.01
CA LEU A 242 -13.31 6.29 -4.65
C LEU A 242 -14.42 6.88 -3.79
N ARG A 243 -14.41 6.55 -2.51
CA ARG A 243 -15.11 7.30 -1.45
C ARG A 243 -14.07 8.03 -0.63
N ALA A 244 -14.45 9.16 -0.04
CA ALA A 244 -13.53 9.97 0.74
C ALA A 244 -14.13 10.43 2.07
N GLY A 245 -13.33 10.40 3.12
CA GLY A 245 -13.58 11.10 4.37
C GLY A 245 -12.37 11.96 4.72
N ALA A 246 -12.54 12.90 5.63
CA ALA A 246 -11.50 13.82 6.06
C ALA A 246 -11.45 13.85 7.59
N VAL A 247 -10.25 13.81 8.15
CA VAL A 247 -10.05 13.99 9.59
C VAL A 247 -9.02 15.06 9.86
N LYS A 248 -9.32 15.94 10.83
CA LYS A 248 -8.40 16.98 11.25
C LYS A 248 -7.25 16.38 12.08
N TYR A 249 -6.05 16.93 11.90
CA TYR A 249 -4.91 16.64 12.75
C TYR A 249 -4.24 17.92 13.26
N ASN A 250 -3.70 17.84 14.48
CA ASN A 250 -2.85 18.85 15.10
C ASN A 250 -1.55 18.20 15.62
N ALA A 251 -0.45 18.96 15.63
CA ALA A 251 0.86 18.47 16.08
C ALA A 251 0.83 17.97 17.52
N GLY A 252 1.57 16.87 17.76
CA GLY A 252 1.87 16.36 19.09
C GLY A 252 0.84 15.42 19.73
N ASN A 253 -0.32 15.17 19.10
CA ASN A 253 -1.45 14.52 19.78
C ASN A 253 -1.84 13.11 19.31
N TYR A 254 -1.04 12.42 18.50
CA TYR A 254 -1.44 11.12 17.96
C TYR A 254 -0.53 9.98 18.40
N ARG A 255 -1.05 9.12 19.28
CA ARG A 255 -0.51 7.78 19.48
C ARG A 255 -0.85 6.92 18.25
N TYR A 256 0.03 5.99 17.89
CA TYR A 256 -0.12 5.15 16.69
C TYR A 256 -1.49 4.45 16.61
N ASN A 257 -1.93 3.86 17.72
CA ASN A 257 -3.20 3.11 17.73
C ASN A 257 -4.42 4.03 17.60
N GLU A 258 -4.38 5.23 18.20
CA GLU A 258 -5.49 6.18 18.16
C GLU A 258 -5.69 6.71 16.75
N LEU A 259 -4.61 7.12 16.08
CA LEU A 259 -4.71 7.63 14.72
C LEU A 259 -5.16 6.56 13.73
N PHE A 260 -4.63 5.33 13.82
CA PHE A 260 -5.11 4.25 12.97
C PHE A 260 -6.62 4.00 13.12
N THR A 261 -7.12 3.93 14.36
CA THR A 261 -8.55 3.80 14.63
C THR A 261 -9.34 4.97 14.06
N THR A 262 -8.83 6.20 14.20
CA THR A 262 -9.47 7.40 13.64
C THR A 262 -9.54 7.36 12.11
N LEU A 263 -8.45 6.98 11.43
CA LEU A 263 -8.43 6.84 9.97
C LEU A 263 -9.44 5.78 9.50
N GLN A 264 -9.49 4.61 10.17
CA GLN A 264 -10.43 3.56 9.83
C GLN A 264 -11.88 3.99 10.03
N ASN A 265 -12.20 4.63 11.16
CA ASN A 265 -13.53 5.16 11.42
C ASN A 265 -13.94 6.20 10.37
N THR A 266 -12.99 7.04 9.93
CA THR A 266 -13.21 8.03 8.87
C THR A 266 -13.62 7.36 7.56
N ILE A 267 -12.92 6.29 7.18
CA ILE A 267 -13.24 5.50 5.99
C ILE A 267 -14.62 4.83 6.12
N ASP A 268 -14.89 4.19 7.26
CA ASP A 268 -16.13 3.47 7.48
C ASP A 268 -17.36 4.40 7.48
N MET A 269 -17.22 5.60 8.03
CA MET A 269 -18.27 6.62 7.93
C MET A 269 -18.48 7.02 6.46
N ALA A 270 -17.41 7.29 5.71
CA ALA A 270 -17.48 7.67 4.29
C ALA A 270 -18.06 6.58 3.38
N ARG A 271 -18.09 5.31 3.82
CA ARG A 271 -18.78 4.23 3.10
C ARG A 271 -20.30 4.37 3.13
N ASN A 272 -20.85 5.05 4.13
CA ASN A 272 -22.29 5.16 4.37
C ASN A 272 -22.90 6.46 3.82
N ASP A 273 -22.09 7.51 3.63
CA ASP A 273 -22.53 8.79 3.07
C ASP A 273 -21.84 9.01 1.73
N GLY A 274 -22.59 9.30 0.67
CA GLY A 274 -22.02 9.49 -0.68
C GLY A 274 -21.19 10.77 -0.84
N ASN A 275 -21.07 11.58 0.21
CA ASN A 275 -20.35 12.85 0.26
C ASN A 275 -19.10 12.76 1.15
N ILE A 276 -18.19 13.73 1.00
CA ILE A 276 -17.03 13.83 1.90
C ILE A 276 -17.50 14.13 3.32
N ILE A 277 -17.16 13.24 4.25
CA ILE A 277 -17.44 13.41 5.67
C ILE A 277 -16.24 14.04 6.35
N PHE A 278 -16.46 15.07 7.17
CA PHE A 278 -15.42 15.69 7.99
C PHE A 278 -15.58 15.30 9.45
N ILE A 279 -14.53 14.73 10.03
CA ILE A 279 -14.43 14.41 11.45
C ILE A 279 -13.51 15.43 12.11
N ASN A 280 -14.00 16.01 13.21
CA ASN A 280 -13.29 16.99 14.03
C ASN A 280 -12.37 16.32 15.06
#